data_AF-A0AAW0RE49-F1
#
_entry.id   AF-A0AAW0RE49-F1
#
_cell.length_a   1.000
_cell.length_b   1.000
_cell.length_c   1.000
_cell.angle_alpha   90.00
_cell.angle_beta   90.00
_cell.angle_gamma   90.00
#
_symmetry.space_group_name_H-M   'P 1'
#
loop_
_entity.id
_entity.type
_entity.pdbx_description
1 polymer ?
#
loop_
_entity_poly.entity_id
_entity_poly.type
_entity_poly.pdbx_seq_one_letter_code
_entity_poly.pdbx_strand_id
1 'polypeptide(L)'
;MSSNAPLSLGLVDPIDDETDRQLKAALQDLINGRAEAAAIARTIDALIVSDCEKEFKAHQEFADNNQPKGGEENAVSARAFTNPLGWVAYLWRTVGQAAIAIPHNHNGQDRLIGLLQELRRLPPRTVHYISGDVKEHTFWEKDKEGEQFCQSLRLLDHAKYANLSAFQARVFAHGLVDTTRFCALITDEFLGLHWPYNKRPEKSEPYVLAAGQWMTHAGAALWEMCEKKAYAVKGFNMKWWARWQARFEQVAADGSGFSGQAREAATEALKLMAVSKEGGSAGILVIEAFGLLVKDWEDED
;
A
#
# COMPACT_ATOMS: atom_id res chain seq x y z
N MET A 1 12.97 18.31 -5.21
CA MET A 1 11.85 19.16 -5.66
C MET A 1 10.74 18.27 -6.14
N SER A 2 9.53 18.38 -5.57
CA SER A 2 8.42 17.52 -5.96
C SER A 2 7.78 18.00 -7.27
N SER A 3 7.45 17.07 -8.16
CA SER A 3 6.78 17.40 -9.43
C SER A 3 5.27 17.55 -9.23
N ASN A 4 4.67 18.48 -9.98
CA ASN A 4 3.23 18.77 -10.04
C ASN A 4 2.67 18.64 -11.47
N ALA A 5 3.47 18.17 -12.42
CA ALA A 5 3.04 18.06 -13.81
C ALA A 5 1.90 17.03 -13.94
N PRO A 6 0.80 17.33 -14.67
CA PRO A 6 -0.28 16.38 -14.87
C PRO A 6 0.22 15.04 -15.44
N LEU A 7 -0.32 13.94 -14.90
CA LEU A 7 -0.01 12.57 -15.30
C LEU A 7 -1.23 11.94 -15.95
N SER A 8 -1.00 11.10 -16.96
CA SER A 8 -1.98 10.11 -17.42
C SER A 8 -1.61 8.76 -16.81
N LEU A 9 -2.53 8.18 -16.03
CA LEU A 9 -2.25 6.95 -15.27
C LEU A 9 -2.56 5.68 -16.06
N GLY A 10 -3.31 5.79 -17.16
CA GLY A 10 -3.71 4.64 -17.97
C GLY A 10 -4.49 3.58 -17.19
N LEU A 11 -5.29 3.98 -16.19
CA LEU A 11 -6.03 3.03 -15.33
C LEU A 11 -7.25 2.41 -16.03
N VAL A 12 -7.83 3.11 -17.01
CA VAL A 12 -9.07 2.69 -17.67
C VAL A 12 -8.80 1.58 -18.69
N ASP A 13 -9.53 0.48 -18.57
CA ASP A 13 -9.53 -0.66 -19.51
C ASP A 13 -10.80 -0.62 -20.39
N PRO A 14 -10.73 -1.01 -21.67
CA PRO A 14 -11.91 -1.19 -22.52
C PRO A 14 -13.04 -2.04 -21.90
N ILE A 15 -12.73 -3.00 -21.02
CA ILE A 15 -13.74 -3.85 -20.37
C ILE A 15 -14.35 -3.24 -19.10
N ASP A 16 -13.82 -2.12 -18.61
CA ASP A 16 -14.32 -1.45 -17.41
C ASP A 16 -15.81 -1.10 -17.59
N ASP A 17 -16.60 -1.33 -16.55
CA ASP A 17 -17.97 -0.83 -16.52
C ASP A 17 -18.02 0.68 -16.19
N GLU A 18 -19.23 1.22 -16.04
CA GLU A 18 -19.38 2.65 -15.77
C GLU A 18 -18.89 3.04 -14.36
N THR A 19 -19.12 2.20 -13.35
CA THR A 19 -18.68 2.46 -11.97
C THR A 19 -17.15 2.42 -11.89
N ASP A 20 -16.52 1.45 -12.56
CA ASP A 20 -15.07 1.34 -12.71
C ASP A 20 -14.45 2.60 -13.31
N ARG A 21 -15.01 3.08 -14.43
CA ARG A 21 -14.54 4.29 -15.11
C ARG A 21 -14.68 5.52 -14.23
N GLN A 22 -15.79 5.67 -13.52
CA GLN A 22 -16.02 6.80 -12.62
C GLN A 22 -15.03 6.80 -11.46
N LEU A 23 -14.76 5.65 -10.83
CA LEU A 23 -13.76 5.52 -9.77
C LEU A 23 -12.35 5.89 -10.29
N LYS A 24 -11.96 5.35 -11.44
CA LYS A 24 -10.64 5.61 -12.04
C LYS A 24 -10.48 7.07 -12.49
N ALA A 25 -11.54 7.69 -13.03
CA ALA A 25 -11.55 9.11 -13.36
C ALA A 25 -11.40 9.98 -12.11
N ALA A 26 -12.11 9.63 -11.02
CA ALA A 26 -11.99 10.32 -9.74
C ALA A 26 -10.56 10.27 -9.17
N LEU A 27 -9.89 9.11 -9.26
CA LEU A 27 -8.48 8.97 -8.89
C LEU A 27 -7.55 9.81 -9.80
N GLN A 28 -7.81 9.82 -11.11
CA GLN A 28 -7.05 10.60 -12.07
C GLN A 28 -7.14 12.11 -11.80
N ASP A 29 -8.32 12.60 -11.41
CA ASP A 29 -8.56 14.00 -11.04
C ASP A 29 -7.88 14.34 -9.72
N LEU A 30 -7.98 13.48 -8.71
CA LEU A 30 -7.26 13.62 -7.45
C LEU A 30 -5.76 13.77 -7.68
N ILE A 31 -5.15 12.83 -8.42
CA ILE A 31 -3.69 12.77 -8.59
C ILE A 31 -3.17 14.00 -9.34
N ASN A 32 -3.96 14.54 -10.26
CA ASN A 32 -3.64 15.77 -10.98
C ASN A 32 -3.98 17.05 -10.21
N GLY A 33 -4.49 16.94 -8.98
CA GLY A 33 -4.85 18.09 -8.15
C GLY A 33 -6.07 18.86 -8.68
N ARG A 34 -6.94 18.21 -9.46
CA ARG A 34 -8.21 18.79 -9.95
C ARG A 34 -9.35 18.63 -8.96
N ALA A 35 -9.21 17.73 -7.98
CA ALA A 35 -10.19 17.48 -6.94
C ALA A 35 -9.53 17.21 -5.60
N GLU A 36 -10.21 17.60 -4.52
CA GLU A 36 -9.78 17.41 -3.15
C GLU A 36 -9.99 15.97 -2.67
N ALA A 37 -9.07 15.46 -1.85
CA ALA A 37 -9.12 14.10 -1.29
C ALA A 37 -10.46 13.79 -0.61
N ALA A 38 -10.99 14.73 0.17
CA ALA A 38 -12.25 14.54 0.90
C ALA A 38 -13.45 14.42 -0.04
N ALA A 39 -13.45 15.16 -1.16
CA ALA A 39 -14.51 15.07 -2.16
C ALA A 39 -14.46 13.73 -2.88
N ILE A 40 -13.25 13.29 -3.28
CA ILE A 40 -13.06 12.02 -3.96
C ILE A 40 -13.35 10.83 -3.04
N ALA A 41 -13.01 10.89 -1.76
CA ALA A 41 -13.37 9.88 -0.77
C ALA A 41 -14.89 9.66 -0.72
N ARG A 42 -15.67 10.76 -0.64
CA ARG A 42 -17.14 10.69 -0.65
C ARG A 42 -17.70 10.15 -1.96
N THR A 43 -17.10 10.51 -3.10
CA THR A 43 -17.51 9.98 -4.40
C THR A 43 -17.28 8.46 -4.46
N ILE A 44 -16.08 7.99 -4.07
CA ILE A 44 -15.75 6.55 -4.07
C ILE A 44 -16.68 5.77 -3.14
N ASP A 45 -16.89 6.28 -1.92
CA ASP A 45 -17.82 5.69 -0.96
C ASP A 45 -19.25 5.59 -1.50
N ALA A 46 -19.77 6.67 -2.11
CA ALA A 46 -21.10 6.66 -2.71
C ALA A 46 -21.21 5.67 -3.88
N LEU A 47 -20.18 5.56 -4.73
CA LEU A 47 -20.15 4.61 -5.83
C LEU A 47 -20.20 3.17 -5.34
N ILE A 48 -19.33 2.81 -4.40
CA ILE A 48 -19.24 1.45 -3.84
C ILE A 48 -20.54 1.08 -3.14
N VAL A 49 -21.07 1.95 -2.27
CA VAL A 49 -22.32 1.71 -1.54
C VAL A 49 -23.50 1.54 -2.51
N SER A 50 -23.64 2.45 -3.49
CA SER A 50 -24.72 2.38 -4.47
C SER A 50 -24.66 1.10 -5.31
N ASP A 51 -23.47 0.63 -5.68
CA ASP A 51 -23.32 -0.60 -6.45
C ASP A 51 -23.68 -1.84 -5.61
N CYS A 52 -23.18 -1.92 -4.37
CA CYS A 52 -23.54 -2.99 -3.43
C CYS A 52 -25.07 -3.05 -3.16
N GLU A 53 -25.71 -1.91 -2.92
CA GLU A 53 -27.15 -1.85 -2.65
C GLU A 53 -27.99 -2.23 -3.87
N LYS A 54 -27.60 -1.78 -5.06
CA LYS A 54 -28.26 -2.11 -6.32
C LYS A 54 -28.23 -3.62 -6.56
N GLU A 55 -27.09 -4.25 -6.34
CA GLU A 55 -26.90 -5.68 -6.57
C GLU A 55 -27.62 -6.52 -5.51
N PHE A 56 -27.58 -6.09 -4.24
CA PHE A 56 -28.37 -6.71 -3.19
C PHE A 56 -29.88 -6.64 -3.48
N LYS A 57 -30.38 -5.51 -3.95
CA LYS A 57 -31.79 -5.35 -4.35
C LYS A 57 -32.16 -6.24 -5.53
N ALA A 58 -31.32 -6.28 -6.57
CA ALA A 58 -31.55 -7.15 -7.73
C ALA A 58 -31.66 -8.62 -7.33
N HIS A 59 -30.87 -9.05 -6.34
CA HIS A 59 -30.97 -10.37 -5.75
C HIS A 59 -32.28 -10.63 -5.01
N GLN A 60 -32.73 -9.69 -4.18
CA GLN A 60 -34.00 -9.81 -3.46
C GLN A 60 -35.15 -9.95 -4.45
N GLU A 61 -35.19 -9.10 -5.48
CA GLU A 61 -36.20 -9.16 -6.53
C GLU A 61 -36.16 -10.49 -7.30
N PHE A 62 -34.96 -11.03 -7.58
CA PHE A 62 -34.83 -12.34 -8.22
C PHE A 62 -35.36 -13.48 -7.33
N ALA A 63 -35.04 -13.46 -6.04
CA ALA A 63 -35.49 -14.45 -5.08
C ALA A 63 -37.01 -14.42 -4.87
N ASP A 64 -37.60 -13.23 -4.81
CA ASP A 64 -39.04 -13.03 -4.67
C ASP A 64 -39.81 -13.49 -5.92
N ASN A 65 -39.26 -13.23 -7.12
CA ASN A 65 -39.90 -13.59 -8.40
C ASN A 65 -39.71 -15.06 -8.78
N ASN A 66 -38.65 -15.73 -8.31
CA ASN A 66 -38.33 -17.12 -8.62
C ASN A 66 -38.51 -18.07 -7.42
N GLN A 67 -39.52 -17.82 -6.58
CA GLN A 67 -39.94 -18.83 -5.60
C GLN A 67 -40.06 -20.19 -6.29
N PRO A 68 -39.35 -21.23 -5.81
CA PRO A 68 -39.25 -22.49 -6.52
C PRO A 68 -40.63 -23.14 -6.59
N LYS A 69 -41.31 -22.99 -7.73
CA LYS A 69 -42.36 -23.91 -8.14
C LYS A 69 -41.68 -25.21 -8.53
N GLY A 70 -41.34 -26.03 -7.53
CA GLY A 70 -40.95 -27.43 -7.66
C GLY A 70 -39.92 -27.74 -8.73
N GLY A 71 -38.65 -27.81 -8.34
CA GLY A 71 -37.64 -28.66 -8.95
C GLY A 71 -37.26 -28.35 -10.40
N GLU A 72 -36.25 -27.50 -10.57
CA GLU A 72 -35.23 -27.70 -11.60
C GLU A 72 -34.01 -26.82 -11.28
N GLU A 73 -32.88 -27.48 -11.03
CA GLU A 73 -31.56 -26.88 -10.80
C GLU A 73 -31.02 -26.25 -12.09
N ASN A 74 -31.63 -25.16 -12.54
CA ASN A 74 -30.97 -24.28 -13.50
C ASN A 74 -30.16 -23.25 -12.73
N ALA A 75 -28.93 -23.65 -12.41
CA ALA A 75 -27.88 -22.78 -11.93
C ALA A 75 -27.61 -21.69 -12.96
N VAL A 76 -28.39 -20.60 -12.89
CA VAL A 76 -28.03 -19.34 -13.53
C VAL A 76 -26.64 -19.01 -13.01
N SER A 77 -25.67 -19.05 -13.93
CA SER A 77 -24.29 -18.66 -13.71
C SER A 77 -24.30 -17.27 -13.08
N ALA A 78 -24.21 -17.28 -11.76
CA ALA A 78 -23.93 -16.14 -10.91
C ALA A 78 -22.76 -15.40 -11.53
N ARG A 79 -23.04 -14.26 -12.20
CA ARG A 79 -22.04 -13.21 -12.33
C ARG A 79 -21.44 -13.07 -10.94
N ALA A 80 -20.12 -13.11 -10.84
CA ALA A 80 -19.40 -12.95 -9.59
C ALA A 80 -19.92 -11.66 -8.94
N PHE A 81 -20.84 -11.81 -8.00
CA PHE A 81 -21.60 -10.71 -7.43
C PHE A 81 -20.63 -9.76 -6.75
N THR A 82 -20.78 -8.45 -6.97
CA THR A 82 -19.98 -7.39 -6.37
C THR A 82 -20.18 -7.37 -4.86
N ASN A 83 -19.52 -8.30 -4.20
CA ASN A 83 -19.49 -8.34 -2.76
C ASN A 83 -18.63 -7.15 -2.26
N PRO A 84 -18.96 -6.57 -1.10
CA PRO A 84 -18.27 -5.40 -0.57
C PRO A 84 -16.76 -5.63 -0.34
N LEU A 85 -16.34 -6.86 0.01
CA LEU A 85 -14.91 -7.21 0.10
C LEU A 85 -14.22 -7.20 -1.27
N GLY A 86 -14.96 -7.51 -2.34
CA GLY A 86 -14.51 -7.39 -3.73
C GLY A 86 -14.27 -5.94 -4.12
N TRP A 87 -15.15 -5.03 -3.72
CA TRP A 87 -14.97 -3.59 -3.89
C TRP A 87 -13.77 -3.05 -3.12
N VAL A 88 -13.58 -3.45 -1.85
CA VAL A 88 -12.39 -3.07 -1.07
C VAL A 88 -11.12 -3.58 -1.76
N ALA A 89 -11.09 -4.85 -2.19
CA ALA A 89 -9.95 -5.43 -2.89
C ALA A 89 -9.65 -4.72 -4.21
N TYR A 90 -10.71 -4.35 -4.93
CA TYR A 90 -10.62 -3.62 -6.19
C TYR A 90 -10.09 -2.20 -6.01
N LEU A 91 -10.62 -1.46 -5.03
CA LEU A 91 -10.15 -0.12 -4.69
C LEU A 91 -8.66 -0.15 -4.33
N TRP A 92 -8.23 -1.05 -3.44
CA TRP A 92 -6.83 -1.20 -3.07
C TRP A 92 -5.93 -1.56 -4.25
N ARG A 93 -6.40 -2.46 -5.13
CA ARG A 93 -5.66 -2.80 -6.36
C ARG A 93 -5.51 -1.58 -7.27
N THR A 94 -6.56 -0.80 -7.44
CA THR A 94 -6.57 0.39 -8.30
C THR A 94 -5.68 1.49 -7.73
N VAL A 95 -5.71 1.70 -6.42
CA VAL A 95 -4.78 2.60 -5.71
C VAL A 95 -3.33 2.13 -5.88
N GLY A 96 -3.06 0.83 -5.77
CA GLY A 96 -1.74 0.25 -6.02
C GLY A 96 -1.26 0.47 -7.46
N GLN A 97 -2.13 0.28 -8.45
CA GLN A 97 -1.85 0.58 -9.86
C GLN A 97 -1.54 2.07 -10.08
N ALA A 98 -2.31 2.96 -9.45
CA ALA A 98 -2.04 4.39 -9.49
C ALA A 98 -0.68 4.72 -8.86
N ALA A 99 -0.39 4.17 -7.67
CA ALA A 99 0.89 4.36 -6.97
C ALA A 99 2.11 3.89 -7.79
N ILE A 100 1.96 2.82 -8.55
CA ILE A 100 2.99 2.32 -9.49
C ILE A 100 3.25 3.33 -10.62
N ALA A 101 2.19 3.95 -11.16
CA ALA A 101 2.25 4.87 -12.28
C ALA A 101 2.76 6.27 -11.87
N ILE A 102 2.64 6.66 -10.61
CA ILE A 102 3.06 7.98 -10.11
C ILE A 102 4.55 7.94 -9.72
N PRO A 103 5.41 8.80 -10.28
CA PRO A 103 6.81 8.92 -9.84
C PRO A 103 6.92 9.14 -8.33
N HIS A 104 7.88 8.49 -7.67
CA HIS A 104 8.06 8.54 -6.21
C HIS A 104 8.22 9.97 -5.64
N ASN A 105 8.67 10.93 -6.45
CA ASN A 105 8.86 12.34 -6.13
C ASN A 105 7.71 13.25 -6.61
N HIS A 106 6.61 12.69 -7.10
CA HIS A 106 5.46 13.47 -7.57
C HIS A 106 4.43 13.65 -6.45
N ASN A 107 3.83 14.84 -6.34
CA ASN A 107 2.85 15.16 -5.29
C ASN A 107 1.58 14.30 -5.33
N GLY A 108 1.32 13.64 -6.45
CA GLY A 108 0.26 12.63 -6.58
C GLY A 108 0.38 11.49 -5.57
N GLN A 109 1.60 11.15 -5.11
CA GLN A 109 1.81 10.18 -4.03
C GLN A 109 1.14 10.66 -2.74
N ASP A 110 1.40 11.90 -2.34
CA ASP A 110 0.85 12.47 -1.11
C ASP A 110 -0.66 12.68 -1.21
N ARG A 111 -1.19 13.00 -2.40
CA ARG A 111 -2.64 13.07 -2.64
C ARG A 111 -3.33 11.72 -2.48
N LEU A 112 -2.70 10.63 -2.92
CA LEU A 112 -3.22 9.27 -2.64
C LEU A 112 -3.25 8.96 -1.14
N ILE A 113 -2.21 9.34 -0.40
CA ILE A 113 -2.20 9.20 1.07
C ILE A 113 -3.34 10.00 1.69
N GLY A 114 -3.55 11.24 1.25
CA GLY A 114 -4.66 12.08 1.69
C GLY A 114 -6.01 11.43 1.44
N LEU A 115 -6.22 10.81 0.27
CA LEU A 115 -7.46 10.06 -0.01
C LEU A 115 -7.68 8.92 0.97
N LEU A 116 -6.66 8.11 1.25
CA LEU A 116 -6.78 6.99 2.18
C LEU A 116 -7.08 7.46 3.61
N GLN A 117 -6.51 8.59 4.03
CA GLN A 117 -6.85 9.21 5.30
C GLN A 117 -8.31 9.68 5.34
N GLU A 118 -8.80 10.28 4.26
CA GLU A 118 -10.19 10.75 4.16
C GLU A 118 -11.18 9.58 4.13
N LEU A 119 -10.88 8.49 3.43
CA LEU A 119 -11.70 7.27 3.47
C LEU A 119 -11.84 6.72 4.90
N ARG A 120 -10.74 6.66 5.68
CA ARG A 120 -10.79 6.25 7.09
C ARG A 120 -11.53 7.23 8.01
N ARG A 121 -11.74 8.48 7.59
CA ARG A 121 -12.50 9.49 8.33
C ARG A 121 -13.99 9.47 8.02
N LEU A 122 -14.40 8.76 6.97
CA LEU A 122 -15.82 8.64 6.65
C LEU A 122 -16.56 7.92 7.78
N PRO A 123 -17.83 8.29 8.05
CA PRO A 123 -18.67 7.53 8.95
C PRO A 123 -18.76 6.06 8.48
N PRO A 124 -18.66 5.08 9.38
CA PRO A 124 -18.86 3.68 9.03
C PRO A 124 -20.22 3.48 8.36
N ARG A 125 -20.25 2.68 7.29
CA ARG A 125 -21.48 2.36 6.55
C ARG A 125 -21.62 0.87 6.36
N THR A 126 -22.76 0.34 6.79
CA THR A 126 -23.09 -1.08 6.67
C THR A 126 -23.92 -1.33 5.42
N VAL A 127 -23.45 -2.24 4.57
CA VAL A 127 -24.18 -2.74 3.40
C VAL A 127 -24.47 -4.23 3.57
N HIS A 128 -25.55 -4.68 2.94
CA HIS A 128 -25.92 -6.09 2.90
C HIS A 128 -25.49 -6.70 1.57
N TYR A 129 -25.09 -7.97 1.60
CA TYR A 129 -24.70 -8.72 0.39
C TYR A 129 -25.02 -10.20 0.56
N ILE A 130 -25.04 -10.94 -0.55
CA ILE A 130 -25.33 -12.38 -0.55
C ILE A 130 -24.07 -13.18 -0.82
N SER A 131 -23.76 -14.14 0.07
CA SER A 131 -22.67 -15.10 -0.09
C SER A 131 -23.10 -16.42 0.57
N GLY A 132 -23.99 -17.14 -0.10
CA GLY A 132 -24.78 -18.22 0.51
C GLY A 132 -25.99 -17.62 1.21
N ASP A 133 -25.75 -17.01 2.38
CA ASP A 133 -26.75 -16.28 3.17
C ASP A 133 -26.58 -14.76 3.02
N VAL A 134 -27.57 -14.01 3.53
CA VAL A 134 -27.47 -12.55 3.71
C VAL A 134 -26.40 -12.26 4.76
N LYS A 135 -25.43 -11.44 4.39
CA LYS A 135 -24.33 -10.98 5.24
C LYS A 135 -24.26 -9.47 5.24
N GLU A 136 -23.63 -8.93 6.27
CA GLU A 136 -23.37 -7.50 6.41
C GLU A 136 -21.88 -7.23 6.32
N HIS A 137 -21.52 -6.10 5.73
CA HIS A 137 -20.16 -5.58 5.76
C HIS A 137 -20.21 -4.10 6.11
N THR A 138 -19.38 -3.69 7.08
CA THR A 138 -19.24 -2.29 7.47
C THR A 138 -17.93 -1.76 6.89
N PHE A 139 -18.03 -0.83 5.94
CA PHE A 139 -16.88 -0.15 5.37
C PHE A 139 -16.24 0.81 6.38
N TRP A 140 -14.94 1.03 6.20
CA TRP A 140 -14.14 2.08 6.87
C TRP A 140 -13.94 1.85 8.37
N GLU A 141 -14.14 0.62 8.84
CA GLU A 141 -13.82 0.23 10.22
C GLU A 141 -12.29 0.07 10.37
N LYS A 142 -11.72 0.64 11.45
CA LYS A 142 -10.27 0.87 11.60
C LYS A 142 -9.39 -0.38 11.49
N ASP A 143 -9.93 -1.58 11.73
CA ASP A 143 -9.14 -2.77 12.07
C ASP A 143 -9.23 -3.93 11.05
N LYS A 144 -9.93 -3.77 9.91
CA LYS A 144 -10.30 -4.93 9.05
C LYS A 144 -9.83 -4.91 7.58
N GLU A 145 -9.25 -3.82 7.09
CA GLU A 145 -9.10 -3.63 5.63
C GLU A 145 -7.65 -3.68 5.09
N GLY A 146 -6.63 -3.82 5.94
CA GLY A 146 -5.22 -3.71 5.52
C GLY A 146 -4.61 -4.92 4.79
N GLU A 147 -5.17 -6.12 4.94
CA GLU A 147 -4.51 -7.36 4.49
C GLU A 147 -4.52 -7.56 2.96
N GLN A 148 -5.45 -6.94 2.25
CA GLN A 148 -5.67 -7.14 0.81
C GLN A 148 -4.67 -6.39 -0.07
N PHE A 149 -3.80 -5.59 0.53
CA PHE A 149 -3.01 -4.55 -0.13
C PHE A 149 -2.05 -5.02 -1.24
N CYS A 150 -1.65 -6.30 -1.38
CA CYS A 150 -0.42 -6.61 -2.13
C CYS A 150 -0.25 -8.04 -2.68
N GLN A 151 -1.27 -8.63 -3.30
CA GLN A 151 -1.09 -9.96 -3.91
C GLN A 151 -0.38 -9.98 -5.29
N SER A 152 -0.09 -8.84 -5.94
CA SER A 152 0.32 -8.83 -7.37
C SER A 152 1.51 -7.94 -7.73
N LEU A 153 2.66 -8.10 -7.05
CA LEU A 153 3.77 -7.12 -7.18
C LEU A 153 5.15 -7.71 -7.52
N ARG A 154 5.25 -9.01 -7.79
CA ARG A 154 6.55 -9.69 -7.97
C ARG A 154 7.26 -9.43 -9.31
N LEU A 155 6.68 -8.64 -10.24
CA LEU A 155 7.19 -8.49 -11.61
C LEU A 155 7.26 -7.03 -12.10
N LEU A 156 7.40 -6.07 -11.20
CA LEU A 156 7.53 -4.67 -11.61
C LEU A 156 8.90 -4.36 -12.20
N ASP A 157 8.94 -3.47 -13.19
CA ASP A 157 10.20 -2.85 -13.61
C ASP A 157 10.76 -1.96 -12.48
N HIS A 158 12.03 -1.57 -12.61
CA HIS A 158 12.78 -0.91 -11.53
C HIS A 158 12.14 0.43 -11.10
N ALA A 159 11.64 1.23 -12.04
CA ALA A 159 11.03 2.53 -11.75
C ALA A 159 9.70 2.36 -11.02
N LYS A 160 8.87 1.42 -11.50
CA LYS A 160 7.60 1.06 -10.85
C LYS A 160 7.80 0.53 -9.44
N TYR A 161 8.86 -0.25 -9.21
CA TYR A 161 9.17 -0.76 -7.87
C TYR A 161 9.55 0.35 -6.89
N ALA A 162 10.35 1.33 -7.33
CA ALA A 162 10.68 2.49 -6.51
C ALA A 162 9.45 3.37 -6.20
N ASN A 163 8.60 3.63 -7.21
CA ASN A 163 7.35 4.37 -7.05
C ASN A 163 6.43 3.73 -6.01
N LEU A 164 6.20 2.43 -6.16
CA LEU A 164 5.39 1.68 -5.21
C LEU A 164 6.03 1.63 -3.82
N SER A 165 7.34 1.40 -3.72
CA SER A 165 8.03 1.38 -2.41
C SER A 165 7.87 2.71 -1.67
N ALA A 166 7.93 3.83 -2.39
CA ALA A 166 7.70 5.15 -1.83
C ALA A 166 6.27 5.34 -1.33
N PHE A 167 5.28 4.81 -2.06
CA PHE A 167 3.89 4.80 -1.62
C PHE A 167 3.69 3.94 -0.37
N GLN A 168 4.19 2.71 -0.38
CA GLN A 168 4.06 1.77 0.73
C GLN A 168 4.68 2.31 2.01
N ALA A 169 5.87 2.92 1.90
CA ALA A 169 6.54 3.58 3.02
C ALA A 169 5.70 4.72 3.60
N ARG A 170 5.09 5.57 2.76
CA ARG A 170 4.20 6.64 3.23
C ARG A 170 2.94 6.09 3.91
N VAL A 171 2.30 5.08 3.32
CA VAL A 171 1.11 4.42 3.89
C VAL A 171 1.42 3.88 5.29
N PHE A 172 2.56 3.21 5.43
CA PHE A 172 3.04 2.70 6.71
C PHE A 172 3.34 3.81 7.71
N ALA A 173 4.10 4.84 7.30
CA ALA A 173 4.49 5.95 8.18
C ALA A 173 3.30 6.74 8.72
N HIS A 174 2.17 6.76 8.00
CA HIS A 174 0.93 7.39 8.44
C HIS A 174 0.00 6.47 9.25
N GLY A 175 0.42 5.25 9.60
CA GLY A 175 -0.40 4.32 10.36
C GLY A 175 -1.66 3.85 9.63
N LEU A 176 -1.64 3.86 8.28
CA LEU A 176 -2.81 3.53 7.47
C LEU A 176 -2.96 2.03 7.23
N VAL A 177 -1.88 1.38 6.80
CA VAL A 177 -1.81 -0.07 6.56
C VAL A 177 -0.41 -0.55 6.93
N ASP A 178 -0.31 -1.71 7.58
CA ASP A 178 0.98 -2.36 7.77
C ASP A 178 1.49 -2.94 6.45
N THR A 179 2.45 -2.23 5.86
CA THR A 179 3.10 -2.63 4.60
C THR A 179 4.52 -3.16 4.82
N THR A 180 4.93 -3.42 6.07
CA THR A 180 6.30 -3.83 6.44
C THR A 180 6.76 -5.11 5.74
N ARG A 181 5.83 -6.03 5.43
CA ARG A 181 6.12 -7.25 4.64
C ARG A 181 6.60 -6.96 3.21
N PHE A 182 6.42 -5.75 2.70
CA PHE A 182 6.92 -5.28 1.40
C PHE A 182 8.11 -4.33 1.51
N CYS A 183 8.63 -4.13 2.71
CA CYS A 183 9.75 -3.25 2.94
C CYS A 183 10.99 -3.75 2.19
N ALA A 184 11.52 -2.93 1.27
CA ALA A 184 12.68 -3.31 0.46
C ALA A 184 13.92 -3.61 1.34
N LEU A 185 14.01 -3.00 2.52
CA LEU A 185 15.12 -3.17 3.47
C LEU A 185 15.23 -4.59 4.03
N ILE A 186 14.15 -5.38 4.01
CA ILE A 186 14.13 -6.75 4.53
C ILE A 186 14.30 -7.82 3.43
N THR A 187 14.57 -7.39 2.20
CA THR A 187 14.77 -8.26 1.03
C THR A 187 16.22 -8.70 0.91
N ASP A 188 16.44 -9.93 0.44
CA ASP A 188 17.79 -10.47 0.26
C ASP A 188 18.50 -9.80 -0.92
N GLU A 189 17.74 -9.24 -1.85
CA GLU A 189 18.18 -8.49 -3.02
C GLU A 189 18.75 -7.11 -2.65
N PHE A 190 18.11 -6.39 -1.71
CA PHE A 190 18.67 -5.17 -1.14
C PHE A 190 19.94 -5.47 -0.35
N LEU A 191 19.88 -6.44 0.57
CA LEU A 191 21.01 -6.82 1.41
C LEU A 191 22.19 -7.39 0.62
N GLY A 192 21.95 -7.87 -0.60
CA GLY A 192 22.96 -8.53 -1.41
C GLY A 192 23.47 -9.81 -0.76
N LEU A 193 22.58 -10.63 -0.19
CA LEU A 193 22.97 -11.86 0.52
C LEU A 193 23.33 -13.02 -0.42
N HIS A 194 22.90 -12.97 -1.67
CA HIS A 194 23.03 -14.07 -2.61
C HIS A 194 23.33 -13.59 -4.04
N TRP A 195 23.78 -14.51 -4.89
CA TRP A 195 23.99 -14.25 -6.31
C TRP A 195 22.65 -14.03 -7.04
N PRO A 196 22.53 -13.07 -7.98
CA PRO A 196 23.59 -12.19 -8.49
C PRO A 196 23.80 -10.90 -7.67
N TYR A 197 22.94 -10.60 -6.71
CA TYR A 197 22.87 -9.30 -6.02
C TYR A 197 24.10 -8.95 -5.18
N ASN A 198 24.87 -9.95 -4.74
CA ASN A 198 26.10 -9.78 -3.99
C ASN A 198 27.34 -9.44 -4.86
N LYS A 199 27.24 -9.58 -6.19
CA LYS A 199 28.37 -9.43 -7.12
C LYS A 199 28.06 -8.56 -8.33
N ARG A 200 26.79 -8.33 -8.63
CA ARG A 200 26.30 -7.53 -9.76
C ARG A 200 25.52 -6.34 -9.23
N PRO A 201 26.17 -5.19 -8.98
CA PRO A 201 25.53 -3.99 -8.42
C PRO A 201 24.26 -3.59 -9.17
N GLU A 202 24.27 -3.68 -10.50
CA GLU A 202 23.15 -3.32 -11.37
C GLU A 202 21.90 -4.20 -11.16
N LYS A 203 22.06 -5.39 -10.56
CA LYS A 203 20.94 -6.26 -10.18
C LYS A 203 20.37 -5.91 -8.81
N SER A 204 21.20 -5.41 -7.90
CA SER A 204 20.77 -4.99 -6.54
C SER A 204 20.26 -3.55 -6.50
N GLU A 205 20.72 -2.72 -7.44
CA GLU A 205 20.41 -1.29 -7.52
C GLU A 205 18.92 -0.93 -7.43
N PRO A 206 17.97 -1.61 -8.09
CA PRO A 206 16.54 -1.30 -7.97
C PRO A 206 16.03 -1.41 -6.52
N TYR A 207 16.56 -2.38 -5.77
CA TYR A 207 16.20 -2.63 -4.38
C TYR A 207 16.86 -1.62 -3.44
N VAL A 208 18.06 -1.15 -3.78
CA VAL A 208 18.71 -0.03 -3.08
C VAL A 208 17.89 1.25 -3.24
N LEU A 209 17.45 1.57 -4.46
CA LEU A 209 16.62 2.77 -4.71
C LEU A 209 15.29 2.68 -3.97
N ALA A 210 14.63 1.52 -4.02
CA ALA A 210 13.40 1.24 -3.26
C ALA A 210 13.62 1.36 -1.74
N ALA A 211 14.70 0.81 -1.20
CA ALA A 211 15.05 0.91 0.22
C ALA A 211 15.33 2.36 0.63
N GLY A 212 15.95 3.17 -0.23
CA GLY A 212 16.12 4.60 -0.02
C GLY A 212 14.78 5.34 0.13
N GLN A 213 13.75 4.94 -0.62
CA GLN A 213 12.40 5.51 -0.46
C GLN A 213 11.79 5.18 0.91
N TRP A 214 12.02 3.96 1.42
CA TRP A 214 11.60 3.58 2.78
C TRP A 214 12.28 4.43 3.85
N MET A 215 13.58 4.70 3.74
CA MET A 215 14.26 5.60 4.66
C MET A 215 13.74 7.04 4.55
N THR A 216 13.48 7.52 3.32
CA THR A 216 12.95 8.87 3.07
C THR A 216 11.60 9.11 3.70
N HIS A 217 10.69 8.14 3.61
CA HIS A 217 9.29 8.35 4.00
C HIS A 217 8.89 7.69 5.31
N ALA A 218 9.65 6.70 5.76
CA ALA A 218 9.33 5.89 6.94
C ALA A 218 10.53 5.67 7.88
N GLY A 219 11.67 6.34 7.68
CA GLY A 219 12.88 6.12 8.49
C GLY A 219 12.65 6.23 10.00
N ALA A 220 11.90 7.25 10.43
CA ALA A 220 11.59 7.46 11.83
C ALA A 220 10.65 6.38 12.40
N ALA A 221 9.63 5.96 11.63
CA ALA A 221 8.73 4.87 12.02
C ALA A 221 9.43 3.50 12.07
N LEU A 222 10.37 3.26 11.15
CA LEU A 222 11.20 2.07 11.15
C LEU A 222 12.19 2.07 12.32
N TRP A 223 12.76 3.23 12.67
CA TRP A 223 13.57 3.39 13.87
C TRP A 223 12.78 3.03 15.12
N GLU A 224 11.55 3.56 15.25
CA GLU A 224 10.67 3.24 16.38
C GLU A 224 10.47 1.73 16.52
N MET A 225 10.14 1.04 15.42
CA MET A 225 9.96 -0.41 15.44
C MET A 225 11.23 -1.14 15.88
N CYS A 226 12.41 -0.71 15.39
CA CYS A 226 13.69 -1.31 15.74
C CYS A 226 14.09 -1.06 17.20
N GLU A 227 13.88 0.15 17.70
CA GLU A 227 14.20 0.57 19.06
C GLU A 227 13.30 -0.14 20.08
N LYS A 228 12.00 -0.20 19.81
CA LYS A 228 11.01 -0.83 20.69
C LYS A 228 10.81 -2.33 20.40
N LYS A 229 11.64 -2.96 19.56
CA LYS A 229 11.57 -4.40 19.23
C LYS A 229 10.16 -4.87 18.83
N ALA A 230 9.47 -4.08 18.01
CA ALA A 230 8.11 -4.38 17.56
C ALA A 230 8.09 -5.67 16.73
N TYR A 231 7.18 -6.58 17.08
CA TYR A 231 7.00 -7.85 16.38
C TYR A 231 6.19 -7.62 15.10
N ALA A 232 6.89 -7.65 13.97
CA ALA A 232 6.32 -7.73 12.63
C ALA A 232 6.87 -8.96 11.88
N VAL A 233 6.52 -9.12 10.60
CA VAL A 233 6.80 -10.31 9.77
C VAL A 233 8.26 -10.80 9.81
N LYS A 234 9.21 -9.88 9.91
CA LYS A 234 10.60 -10.14 10.29
C LYS A 234 10.93 -9.17 11.42
N GLY A 235 11.51 -9.63 12.52
CA GLY A 235 11.73 -8.78 13.71
C GLY A 235 12.52 -7.53 13.37
N PHE A 236 11.86 -6.36 13.36
CA PHE A 236 12.51 -5.06 13.22
C PHE A 236 13.23 -4.80 14.55
N ASN A 237 14.57 -4.85 14.53
CA ASN A 237 15.40 -4.67 15.73
C ASN A 237 16.71 -3.94 15.37
N MET A 238 17.50 -3.64 16.39
CA MET A 238 18.77 -2.93 16.22
C MET A 238 19.81 -3.70 15.40
N LYS A 239 19.79 -5.04 15.41
CA LYS A 239 20.65 -5.86 14.54
C LYS A 239 20.29 -5.63 13.06
N TRP A 240 19.00 -5.51 12.73
CA TRP A 240 18.54 -5.17 11.38
C TRP A 240 18.87 -3.75 10.97
N TRP A 241 18.67 -2.78 11.87
CA TRP A 241 19.04 -1.38 11.61
C TRP A 241 20.52 -1.25 11.22
N ALA A 242 21.41 -1.88 12.00
CA ALA A 242 22.84 -1.89 11.72
C ALA A 242 23.17 -2.54 10.36
N ARG A 243 22.48 -3.62 9.98
CA ARG A 243 22.65 -4.27 8.66
C ARG A 243 22.24 -3.35 7.51
N TRP A 244 21.14 -2.62 7.64
CA TRP A 244 20.71 -1.66 6.63
C TRP A 244 21.72 -0.53 6.49
N GLN A 245 22.21 0.00 7.62
CA GLN A 245 23.21 1.05 7.64
C GLN A 245 24.49 0.60 6.93
N ALA A 246 25.04 -0.56 7.29
CA ALA A 246 26.23 -1.12 6.67
C ALA A 246 26.05 -1.35 5.16
N ARG A 247 24.85 -1.76 4.73
CA ARG A 247 24.56 -1.92 3.30
C ARG A 247 24.54 -0.59 2.57
N PHE A 248 23.94 0.45 3.13
CA PHE A 248 23.98 1.79 2.51
C PHE A 248 25.38 2.38 2.50
N GLU A 249 26.19 2.19 3.54
CA GLU A 249 27.60 2.59 3.57
C GLU A 249 28.40 1.93 2.44
N GLN A 250 28.21 0.62 2.25
CA GLN A 250 28.84 -0.12 1.15
C GLN A 250 28.43 0.44 -0.23
N VAL A 251 27.15 0.74 -0.42
CA VAL A 251 26.66 1.30 -1.68
C VAL A 251 27.25 2.68 -1.91
N ALA A 252 27.20 3.56 -0.91
CA ALA A 252 27.63 4.96 -1.01
C ALA A 252 29.13 5.12 -1.27
N ALA A 253 29.95 4.13 -0.89
CA ALA A 253 31.39 4.15 -1.05
C ALA A 253 31.84 4.37 -2.51
N ASP A 254 32.95 5.07 -2.68
CA ASP A 254 33.61 5.21 -3.97
C ASP A 254 34.11 3.85 -4.48
N GLY A 255 33.88 3.57 -5.77
CA GLY A 255 34.25 2.29 -6.37
C GLY A 255 33.30 1.12 -6.06
N SER A 256 32.14 1.36 -5.44
CA SER A 256 31.15 0.31 -5.13
C SER A 256 30.55 -0.40 -6.35
N GLY A 257 30.73 0.18 -7.54
CA GLY A 257 30.18 -0.32 -8.81
C GLY A 257 28.71 0.00 -9.02
N PHE A 258 28.04 0.64 -8.05
CA PHE A 258 26.68 1.15 -8.19
C PHE A 258 26.64 2.46 -8.99
N SER A 259 25.49 2.75 -9.60
CA SER A 259 25.30 4.03 -10.31
C SER A 259 25.40 5.24 -9.38
N GLY A 260 25.61 6.43 -9.95
CA GLY A 260 25.58 7.69 -9.19
C GLY A 260 24.26 7.88 -8.42
N GLN A 261 23.13 7.57 -9.05
CA GLN A 261 21.81 7.68 -8.43
C GLN A 261 21.67 6.78 -7.20
N ALA A 262 22.16 5.54 -7.27
CA ALA A 262 22.12 4.61 -6.15
C ALA A 262 23.01 5.06 -4.99
N ARG A 263 24.19 5.62 -5.29
CA ARG A 263 25.11 6.19 -4.28
C ARG A 263 24.52 7.41 -3.59
N GLU A 264 23.87 8.29 -4.35
CA GLU A 264 23.16 9.46 -3.81
C GLU A 264 22.01 9.03 -2.90
N ALA A 265 21.18 8.09 -3.35
CA ALA A 265 20.08 7.55 -2.54
C ALA A 265 20.57 6.89 -1.25
N ALA A 266 21.66 6.13 -1.30
CA ALA A 266 22.26 5.51 -0.13
C ALA A 266 22.86 6.55 0.84
N THR A 267 23.53 7.58 0.31
CA THR A 267 24.08 8.67 1.11
C THR A 267 22.97 9.44 1.82
N GLU A 268 21.87 9.72 1.13
CA GLU A 268 20.72 10.40 1.73
C GLU A 268 20.03 9.51 2.77
N ALA A 269 19.87 8.21 2.50
CA ALA A 269 19.36 7.25 3.47
C ALA A 269 20.18 7.23 4.75
N LEU A 270 21.52 7.25 4.68
CA LEU A 270 22.39 7.30 5.86
C LEU A 270 22.18 8.57 6.71
N LYS A 271 21.99 9.73 6.07
CA LYS A 271 21.67 10.97 6.81
C LYS A 271 20.33 10.84 7.53
N LEU A 272 19.31 10.34 6.84
CA LEU A 272 17.97 10.14 7.41
C LEU A 272 17.96 9.12 8.55
N MET A 273 18.79 8.07 8.44
CA MET A 273 19.00 7.11 9.52
C MET A 273 19.63 7.78 10.76
N ALA A 274 20.63 8.64 10.57
CA ALA A 274 21.21 9.40 11.67
C ALA A 274 20.18 10.34 12.34
N VAL A 275 19.40 11.08 11.54
CA VAL A 275 18.32 11.95 12.04
C VAL A 275 17.27 11.16 12.80
N SER A 276 16.87 9.99 12.31
CA SER A 276 15.87 9.14 12.98
C SER A 276 16.36 8.66 14.34
N LYS A 277 17.64 8.30 14.43
CA LYS A 277 18.30 7.90 15.68
C LYS A 277 18.41 9.05 16.69
N GLU A 278 18.74 10.25 16.22
CA GLU A 278 18.86 11.44 17.08
C GLU A 278 17.50 11.96 17.57
N GLY A 279 16.47 11.89 16.72
CA GLY A 279 15.11 12.30 17.07
C GLY A 279 14.42 11.36 18.07
N GLY A 280 14.86 10.10 18.11
CA GLY A 280 14.26 9.05 18.93
C GLY A 280 12.81 8.72 18.54
N SER A 281 12.16 7.85 19.32
CA SER A 281 10.79 7.39 19.07
C SER A 281 9.67 8.32 19.60
N ALA A 282 9.98 9.57 19.91
CA ALA A 282 9.01 10.46 20.57
C ALA A 282 7.86 10.86 19.61
N GLY A 283 6.65 10.39 19.90
CA GLY A 283 5.43 10.79 19.17
C GLY A 283 5.14 10.04 17.88
N ILE A 284 5.90 8.99 17.58
CA ILE A 284 5.57 8.07 16.48
C ILE A 284 4.67 6.97 17.05
N LEU A 285 3.57 6.72 16.36
CA LEU A 285 2.45 5.90 16.84
C LEU A 285 2.22 4.67 15.98
N VAL A 286 3.19 4.23 15.15
CA VAL A 286 2.93 3.12 14.21
C VAL A 286 2.72 1.80 14.93
N ILE A 287 3.41 1.58 16.06
CA ILE A 287 3.20 0.40 16.91
C ILE A 287 1.77 0.38 17.45
N GLU A 288 1.28 1.51 17.98
CA GLU A 288 -0.08 1.62 18.50
C GLU A 288 -1.12 1.55 17.39
N ALA A 289 -0.88 2.24 16.27
CA ALA A 289 -1.81 2.31 15.13
C ALA A 289 -2.06 0.94 14.49
N PHE A 290 -1.07 0.05 14.55
CA PHE A 290 -1.18 -1.32 14.03
C PHE A 290 -1.35 -2.37 15.12
N GLY A 291 -1.41 -1.99 16.39
CA GLY A 291 -1.51 -2.92 17.52
C GLY A 291 -0.36 -3.92 17.59
N LEU A 292 0.86 -3.51 17.21
CA LEU A 292 2.02 -4.40 17.19
C LEU A 292 2.47 -4.74 18.60
N LEU A 293 2.80 -6.01 18.82
CA LEU A 293 3.34 -6.49 20.09
C LEU A 293 4.80 -6.04 20.22
N VAL A 294 5.17 -5.49 21.38
CA VAL A 294 6.56 -5.20 21.75
C VAL A 294 7.12 -6.42 22.50
N LYS A 295 8.27 -6.94 22.08
CA LYS A 295 8.92 -8.06 22.77
C LYS A 295 9.77 -7.57 23.94
N ASP A 296 9.51 -8.14 25.12
CA ASP A 296 10.28 -7.92 26.35
C ASP A 296 11.45 -8.90 26.57
N TRP A 297 11.71 -9.83 25.64
CA TRP A 297 12.78 -10.82 25.83
C TRP A 297 14.17 -10.18 25.67
N GLU A 298 15.08 -10.52 26.60
CA GLU A 298 16.49 -10.17 26.51
C GLU A 298 17.07 -10.65 25.18
N ASP A 299 17.91 -9.84 24.54
CA ASP A 299 18.49 -10.21 23.25
C ASP A 299 19.37 -11.45 23.45
N GLU A 300 18.91 -12.63 23.01
CA GLU A 300 19.80 -13.77 22.86
C GLU A 300 20.85 -13.41 21.80
N ASP A 301 22.11 -13.36 22.25
CA ASP A 301 23.28 -12.91 21.49
C ASP A 301 23.48 -13.66 20.16
#